data_AF-A0A2G6IMP1-F1
#
_entry.id   AF-A0A2G6IMP1-F1
#
_cell.length_a   1.000
_cell.length_b   1.000
_cell.length_c   1.000
_cell.angle_alpha   90.00
_cell.angle_beta   90.00
_cell.angle_gamma   90.00
#
_symmetry.space_group_name_H-M   'P 1'
#
loop_
_entity.id
_entity.type
_entity.pdbx_description
1 polymer ?
#
loop_
_entity_poly.entity_id
_entity_poly.type
_entity_poly.pdbx_seq_one_letter_code
_entity_poly.pdbx_strand_id
1 'polypeptide(L)'
;METPEDVRLYLLRDRDTVRGGTPKVMVEYAALLLPGGRSDANLRWAKKLAEQSTSCDDFYPVARTLGDNALIREERPENAVPAPYGAELRNLDPGEVSTNLVSQSGAQVVLMLCKRGNELPRSLTREMVETQLKNQRIGTAAQFLLEDFKANARIEYVN
;
A
#
# COMPACT_ATOMS: atom_id res chain seq x y z
N MET A 1 -20.33 14.52 -19.86
CA MET A 1 -21.33 15.44 -20.45
C MET A 1 -22.47 15.49 -19.45
N GLU A 2 -22.51 16.55 -18.64
CA GLU A 2 -23.55 16.77 -17.62
C GLU A 2 -24.88 17.05 -18.32
N THR A 3 -25.95 16.36 -17.91
CA THR A 3 -27.33 16.74 -18.24
C THR A 3 -27.84 17.67 -17.14
N PRO A 4 -28.19 18.95 -17.41
CA PRO A 4 -28.35 19.99 -16.38
C PRO A 4 -29.61 19.92 -15.49
N GLU A 5 -30.47 18.91 -15.61
CA GLU A 5 -31.83 18.95 -15.02
C GLU A 5 -32.15 17.82 -14.03
N ASP A 6 -31.19 17.35 -13.25
CA ASP A 6 -31.42 16.31 -12.24
C ASP A 6 -31.19 16.86 -10.82
N VAL A 7 -32.26 17.06 -10.05
CA VAL A 7 -32.19 17.46 -8.64
C VAL A 7 -32.19 16.23 -7.74
N ARG A 8 -31.10 16.02 -7.00
CA ARG A 8 -31.00 14.92 -6.01
C ARG A 8 -31.03 15.47 -4.60
N LEU A 9 -32.10 15.13 -3.87
CA LEU A 9 -32.23 15.48 -2.46
C LEU A 9 -31.82 14.30 -1.58
N TYR A 10 -30.77 14.50 -0.77
CA TYR A 10 -30.36 13.55 0.25
C TYR A 10 -30.78 14.06 1.62
N LEU A 11 -31.58 13.29 2.36
CA LEU A 11 -31.90 13.56 3.76
C LEU A 11 -31.05 12.67 4.65
N LEU A 12 -30.12 13.27 5.39
CA LEU A 12 -29.41 12.57 6.46
C LEU A 12 -30.39 12.29 7.61
N ARG A 13 -30.85 11.05 7.72
CA ARG A 13 -31.79 10.65 8.78
C ARG A 13 -31.12 10.49 10.13
N ASP A 14 -29.92 9.93 10.14
CA ASP A 14 -29.14 9.67 11.34
C ASP A 14 -27.65 9.54 10.98
N ARG A 15 -26.78 9.57 12.00
CA ARG A 15 -25.35 9.33 11.87
C ARG A 15 -24.84 8.49 13.03
N ASP A 16 -24.47 7.26 12.72
CA ASP A 16 -23.69 6.43 13.63
C ASP A 16 -22.19 6.69 13.51
N THR A 17 -21.49 6.55 14.64
CA THR A 17 -20.03 6.55 14.66
C THR A 17 -19.55 5.10 14.76
N VAL A 18 -19.07 4.56 13.66
CA VAL A 18 -18.44 3.23 13.68
C VAL A 18 -17.09 3.37 14.39
N ARG A 19 -16.88 2.68 15.52
CA ARG A 19 -15.56 2.59 16.12
C ARG A 19 -14.64 1.88 15.12
N GLY A 20 -13.69 2.63 14.56
CA GLY A 20 -12.58 2.02 13.83
C GLY A 20 -11.75 1.17 14.79
N GLY A 21 -11.21 0.05 14.30
CA GLY A 21 -10.14 -0.63 15.01
C GLY A 21 -8.88 0.25 15.04
N THR A 22 -8.01 0.07 16.05
CA THR A 22 -6.65 0.61 15.97
C THR A 22 -5.92 -0.14 14.87
N PRO A 23 -5.56 0.51 13.74
CA PRO A 23 -4.86 -0.19 12.67
C PRO A 23 -3.49 -0.63 13.18
N LYS A 24 -3.04 -1.81 12.76
CA LYS A 24 -1.68 -2.27 13.07
C LYS A 24 -0.69 -1.35 12.35
N VAL A 25 0.44 -1.05 12.96
CA VAL A 25 1.53 -0.39 12.22
C VAL A 25 2.21 -1.44 11.36
N MET A 26 2.27 -1.18 10.06
CA MET A 26 2.93 -2.00 9.05
C MET A 26 4.25 -1.36 8.65
N VAL A 27 5.23 -2.21 8.42
CA VAL A 27 6.58 -1.85 8.00
C VAL A 27 6.94 -2.67 6.78
N GLU A 28 7.29 -2.00 5.69
CA GLU A 28 7.92 -2.58 4.51
C GLU A 28 9.42 -2.27 4.58
N TYR A 29 10.27 -3.31 4.47
CA TYR A 29 11.71 -3.16 4.54
C TYR A 29 12.42 -4.04 3.50
N ALA A 30 13.64 -3.64 3.15
CA ALA A 30 14.55 -4.42 2.30
C ALA A 30 15.88 -4.62 3.01
N ALA A 31 16.34 -5.87 3.11
CA ALA A 31 17.62 -6.26 3.67
C ALA A 31 18.48 -6.94 2.60
N LEU A 32 19.54 -6.26 2.17
CA LEU A 32 20.54 -6.80 1.25
C LEU A 32 21.68 -7.43 2.06
N LEU A 33 21.98 -8.69 1.78
CA LEU A 33 22.99 -9.50 2.44
C LEU A 33 24.27 -9.49 1.62
N LEU A 34 25.31 -8.82 2.13
CA LEU A 34 26.64 -8.75 1.54
C LEU A 34 27.54 -9.84 2.14
N PRO A 35 27.96 -10.85 1.36
CA PRO A 35 28.90 -11.86 1.82
C PRO A 35 30.24 -11.24 2.29
N GLY A 36 30.93 -11.91 3.21
CA GLY A 36 32.25 -11.47 3.68
C GLY A 36 32.24 -10.45 4.83
N GLY A 37 31.09 -10.28 5.50
CA GLY A 37 30.97 -9.52 6.74
C GLY A 37 31.32 -8.03 6.60
N ARG A 38 31.68 -7.39 7.72
CA ARG A 38 32.02 -5.96 7.78
C ARG A 38 33.47 -5.68 7.33
N SER A 39 33.85 -6.19 6.17
CA SER A 39 35.15 -5.84 5.57
C SER A 39 35.18 -4.36 5.19
N ASP A 40 36.36 -3.75 5.17
CA ASP A 40 36.53 -2.35 4.74
C ASP A 40 35.95 -2.09 3.34
N ALA A 41 36.01 -3.10 2.46
CA ALA A 41 35.41 -3.05 1.13
C ALA A 41 33.88 -2.99 1.21
N ASN A 42 33.26 -3.88 2.00
CA ASN A 42 31.81 -3.90 2.17
C ASN A 42 31.29 -2.66 2.88
N LEU A 43 32.01 -2.13 3.87
CA LEU A 43 31.64 -0.89 4.56
C LEU A 43 31.61 0.31 3.61
N ARG A 44 32.66 0.48 2.78
CA ARG A 44 32.71 1.54 1.77
C ARG A 44 31.62 1.37 0.72
N TRP A 45 31.43 0.14 0.24
CA TRP A 45 30.44 -0.16 -0.78
C TRP A 45 29.01 0.06 -0.27
N ALA A 46 28.69 -0.43 0.92
CA ALA A 46 27.39 -0.28 1.56
C ALA A 46 27.06 1.19 1.83
N LYS A 47 28.05 1.98 2.27
CA LYS A 47 27.88 3.43 2.43
C LYS A 47 27.54 4.11 1.11
N LYS A 48 28.26 3.78 0.03
CA LYS A 48 27.97 4.33 -1.30
C LYS A 48 26.59 3.93 -1.81
N LEU A 49 26.20 2.67 -1.62
CA LEU A 49 24.85 2.21 -1.98
C LEU A 49 23.80 3.00 -1.19
N ALA A 50 23.99 3.17 0.12
CA ALA A 50 23.09 3.94 0.98
C ALA A 50 22.93 5.40 0.53
N GLU A 51 24.01 6.06 0.09
CA GLU A 51 23.98 7.43 -0.43
C GLU A 51 23.28 7.56 -1.79
N GLN A 52 23.24 6.49 -2.59
CA GLN A 52 22.68 6.49 -3.94
C GLN A 52 21.25 5.94 -4.02
N SER A 53 20.85 5.14 -3.04
CA SER A 53 19.55 4.49 -3.05
C SER A 53 18.47 5.44 -2.54
N THR A 54 17.37 5.50 -3.28
CA THR A 54 16.20 6.32 -2.96
C THR A 54 14.94 5.46 -2.77
N SER A 55 14.97 4.23 -3.30
CA SER A 55 13.91 3.24 -3.18
C SER A 55 14.50 1.87 -2.86
N CYS A 56 13.73 1.04 -2.18
CA CYS A 56 14.07 -0.37 -1.98
C CYS A 56 14.22 -1.15 -3.30
N ASP A 57 13.67 -0.64 -4.40
CA ASP A 57 13.88 -1.22 -5.73
C ASP A 57 15.33 -1.11 -6.22
N ASP A 58 16.09 -0.13 -5.70
CA ASP A 58 17.50 0.09 -6.06
C ASP A 58 18.41 -1.06 -5.58
N PHE A 59 17.92 -1.92 -4.69
CA PHE A 59 18.66 -3.09 -4.22
C PHE A 59 18.55 -4.28 -5.21
N TYR A 60 17.55 -4.31 -6.10
CA TYR A 60 17.38 -5.44 -7.03
C TYR A 60 18.54 -5.60 -8.03
N PRO A 61 19.05 -4.54 -8.68
CA PRO A 61 20.19 -4.68 -9.59
C PRO A 61 21.41 -5.29 -8.89
N VAL A 62 21.65 -4.93 -7.63
CA VAL A 62 22.74 -5.51 -6.84
C VAL A 62 22.44 -6.94 -6.42
N ALA A 63 21.24 -7.22 -5.92
CA ALA A 63 20.87 -8.56 -5.49
C ALA A 63 21.09 -9.61 -6.61
N ARG A 64 20.78 -9.24 -7.85
CA ARG A 64 21.00 -10.09 -9.03
C ARG A 64 22.47 -10.45 -9.27
N THR A 65 23.43 -9.63 -8.84
CA THR A 65 24.86 -9.93 -8.98
C THR A 65 25.40 -10.79 -7.84
N LEU A 66 24.74 -10.74 -6.66
CA LEU A 66 25.13 -11.50 -5.48
C LEU A 66 24.54 -12.91 -5.44
N GLY A 67 23.45 -13.16 -6.18
CA GLY A 67 22.81 -14.46 -6.33
C GLY A 67 21.49 -14.59 -5.59
N ASP A 68 20.93 -15.80 -5.62
CA ASP A 68 19.64 -16.08 -5.00
C ASP A 68 19.70 -15.89 -3.48
N ASN A 69 18.61 -15.35 -2.90
CA ASN A 69 18.48 -15.03 -1.47
C ASN A 69 19.37 -13.90 -0.94
N ALA A 70 20.07 -13.15 -1.79
CA ALA A 70 20.85 -11.99 -1.35
C ALA A 70 19.97 -10.82 -0.89
N LEU A 71 18.69 -10.79 -1.26
CA LEU A 71 17.74 -9.74 -0.91
C LEU A 71 16.51 -10.33 -0.23
N ILE A 72 16.20 -9.82 0.95
CA ILE A 72 14.96 -10.07 1.68
C ILE A 72 14.13 -8.80 1.60
N ARG A 73 12.92 -8.88 1.07
CA ARG A 73 11.96 -7.78 1.09
C ARG A 73 10.63 -8.26 1.61
N GLU A 74 10.15 -7.62 2.67
CA GLU A 74 8.97 -8.07 3.38
C GLU A 74 8.15 -6.87 3.85
N GLU A 75 6.84 -7.07 3.86
CA GLU A 75 5.89 -6.18 4.52
C GLU A 75 5.26 -6.94 5.68
N ARG A 76 5.45 -6.45 6.90
CA ARG A 76 4.96 -7.12 8.12
C ARG A 76 4.43 -6.10 9.13
N PRO A 77 3.54 -6.53 10.04
CA PRO A 77 3.27 -5.77 11.26
C PRO A 77 4.58 -5.49 12.00
N GLU A 78 4.72 -4.30 12.57
CA GLU A 78 5.95 -3.87 13.26
C GLU A 78 6.39 -4.85 14.36
N ASN A 79 5.43 -5.43 15.08
CA ASN A 79 5.68 -6.42 16.13
C ASN A 79 6.05 -7.83 15.60
N ALA A 80 5.94 -8.08 14.31
CA ALA A 80 6.29 -9.33 13.65
C ALA A 80 7.62 -9.24 12.86
N VAL A 81 8.27 -8.07 12.86
CA VAL A 81 9.61 -7.89 12.28
C VAL A 81 10.66 -8.58 13.16
N PRO A 82 11.65 -9.28 12.58
CA PRO A 82 12.76 -9.84 13.36
C PRO A 82 13.43 -8.80 14.26
N ALA A 83 13.69 -9.14 15.53
CA ALA A 83 14.13 -8.18 16.55
C ALA A 83 15.37 -7.34 16.16
N PRO A 84 16.43 -7.89 15.53
CA PRO A 84 17.57 -7.08 15.09
C PRO A 84 17.18 -6.03 14.04
N TYR A 85 16.29 -6.38 13.10
CA TYR A 85 15.81 -5.47 12.08
C TYR A 85 14.89 -4.42 12.68
N GLY A 86 13.96 -4.81 13.57
CA GLY A 86 13.07 -3.88 14.25
C GLY A 86 13.80 -2.86 15.13
N ALA A 87 14.95 -3.21 15.72
CA ALA A 87 15.77 -2.27 16.47
C ALA A 87 16.35 -1.15 15.59
N GLU A 88 16.91 -1.50 14.43
CA GLU A 88 17.44 -0.52 13.48
C GLU A 88 16.34 0.25 12.78
N LEU A 89 15.31 -0.43 12.27
CA LEU A 89 14.23 0.20 11.50
C LEU A 89 13.55 1.31 12.29
N ARG A 90 13.40 1.20 13.61
CA ARG A 90 12.81 2.26 14.45
C ARG A 90 13.56 3.58 14.40
N ASN A 91 14.86 3.56 14.12
CA ASN A 91 15.70 4.75 14.00
C ASN A 91 15.72 5.33 12.59
N LEU A 92 15.14 4.63 11.62
CA LEU A 92 15.12 5.02 10.21
C LEU A 92 13.80 5.70 9.85
N ASP A 93 13.90 6.71 9.00
CA ASP A 93 12.80 7.24 8.19
C ASP A 93 12.69 6.49 6.84
N PRO A 94 11.52 6.52 6.17
CA PRO A 94 11.36 5.89 4.87
C PRO A 94 12.38 6.41 3.84
N GLY A 95 13.09 5.48 3.20
CA GLY A 95 14.20 5.75 2.29
C GLY A 95 15.57 5.74 2.98
N GLU A 96 15.64 5.79 4.31
CA GLU A 96 16.91 5.72 5.03
C GLU A 96 17.44 4.29 5.14
N VAL A 97 18.77 4.18 5.26
CA VAL A 97 19.52 2.93 5.25
C VAL A 97 20.40 2.80 6.48
N SER A 98 20.31 1.67 7.17
CA SER A 98 21.27 1.22 8.18
C SER A 98 22.23 0.18 7.59
N THR A 99 23.49 0.25 8.01
CA THR A 99 24.54 -0.72 7.65
C THR A 99 25.18 -1.36 8.88
N ASN A 100 24.52 -1.28 10.04
CA ASN A 100 25.07 -1.66 11.34
C ASN A 100 25.01 -3.16 11.63
N LEU A 101 24.18 -3.89 10.89
CA LEU A 101 23.85 -5.28 11.19
C LEU A 101 24.72 -6.29 10.45
N VAL A 102 24.83 -7.48 11.05
CA VAL A 102 25.42 -8.67 10.46
C VAL A 102 24.43 -9.82 10.65
N SER A 103 24.18 -10.55 9.58
CA SER A 103 23.31 -11.73 9.58
C SER A 103 23.92 -12.89 10.35
N GLN A 104 23.10 -13.88 10.70
CA GLN A 104 23.59 -15.11 11.35
C GLN A 104 24.59 -15.88 10.48
N SER A 105 24.48 -15.77 9.15
CA SER A 105 25.44 -16.33 8.18
C SER A 105 26.74 -15.53 8.05
N GLY A 106 26.92 -14.44 8.81
CA GLY A 106 28.12 -13.60 8.75
C GLY A 106 28.15 -12.59 7.60
N ALA A 107 27.08 -12.48 6.81
CA ALA A 107 26.94 -11.44 5.79
C ALA A 107 26.61 -10.09 6.44
N GLN A 108 27.25 -9.00 5.98
CA GLN A 108 26.86 -7.64 6.39
C GLN A 108 25.48 -7.32 5.81
N VAL A 109 24.62 -6.70 6.61
CA VAL A 109 23.26 -6.35 6.21
C VAL A 109 23.20 -4.87 5.88
N VAL A 110 22.70 -4.55 4.68
CA VAL A 110 22.27 -3.20 4.30
C VAL A 110 20.75 -3.18 4.35
N LEU A 111 20.21 -2.50 5.36
CA LEU A 111 18.80 -2.50 5.71
C LEU A 111 18.18 -1.14 5.39
N MET A 112 17.16 -1.11 4.53
CA MET A 112 16.39 0.09 4.22
C MET A 112 14.97 -0.02 4.75
N LEU A 113 14.46 1.06 5.34
CA LEU A 113 13.03 1.21 5.59
C LEU A 113 12.37 1.69 4.29
N CYS A 114 11.54 0.84 3.66
CA CYS A 114 10.85 1.23 2.43
C CYS A 114 9.66 2.12 2.73
N LYS A 115 8.81 1.68 3.67
CA LYS A 115 7.59 2.36 4.07
C LYS A 115 7.25 2.01 5.52
N ARG A 116 6.70 2.99 6.24
CA ARG A 116 6.05 2.79 7.54
C ARG A 116 4.70 3.46 7.50
N GLY A 117 3.67 2.76 7.92
CA GLY A 117 2.33 3.32 7.93
C GLY A 117 1.36 2.43 8.69
N ASN A 118 0.15 2.94 8.88
CA ASN A 118 -0.93 2.10 9.35
C ASN A 118 -1.24 1.04 8.30
N GLU A 119 -1.63 -0.14 8.75
CA GLU A 119 -2.31 -1.15 7.95
C GLU A 119 -3.39 -0.42 7.18
N LEU A 120 -3.23 -0.37 5.86
CA LEU A 120 -4.24 0.17 4.99
C LEU A 120 -5.50 -0.60 5.35
N PRO A 121 -6.58 0.06 5.82
CA PRO A 121 -7.83 -0.63 5.96
C PRO A 121 -8.09 -1.25 4.58
N ARG A 122 -8.49 -2.52 4.54
CA ARG A 122 -9.00 -3.15 3.31
C ARG A 122 -10.33 -2.50 2.88
N SER A 123 -10.46 -1.19 3.03
CA SER A 123 -11.68 -0.39 2.88
C SER A 123 -12.09 -0.23 1.43
N LEU A 124 -11.20 -0.53 0.49
CA LEU A 124 -11.49 -0.62 -0.93
C LEU A 124 -10.84 -1.88 -1.48
N THR A 125 -11.55 -3.00 -1.37
CA THR A 125 -11.18 -4.20 -2.11
C THR A 125 -11.64 -4.07 -3.56
N ARG A 126 -11.04 -4.83 -4.46
CA ARG A 126 -11.46 -4.89 -5.87
C ARG A 126 -12.94 -5.26 -5.98
N GLU A 127 -13.41 -6.18 -5.14
CA GLU A 127 -14.80 -6.64 -5.08
C GLU A 127 -15.76 -5.52 -4.63
N MET A 128 -15.32 -4.65 -3.71
CA MET A 128 -16.10 -3.49 -3.28
C MET A 128 -16.27 -2.48 -4.42
N VAL A 129 -15.19 -2.19 -5.15
CA VAL A 129 -15.24 -1.31 -6.34
C VAL A 129 -16.12 -1.91 -7.43
N GLU A 130 -16.00 -3.21 -7.70
CA GLU A 130 -16.84 -3.93 -8.66
C GLU A 130 -18.32 -3.83 -8.30
N THR A 131 -18.66 -4.06 -7.03
CA THR A 131 -20.03 -3.98 -6.53
C THR A 131 -20.59 -2.56 -6.68
N GLN A 132 -19.81 -1.54 -6.33
CA GLN A 132 -20.19 -0.14 -6.48
C GLN A 132 -20.48 0.22 -7.95
N LEU A 133 -19.57 -0.15 -8.87
CA LEU A 133 -19.73 0.10 -10.30
C LEU A 133 -20.93 -0.66 -10.88
N LYS A 134 -21.16 -1.89 -10.43
CA LYS A 134 -22.33 -2.67 -10.83
C LYS A 134 -23.62 -2.00 -10.40
N ASN A 135 -23.71 -1.55 -9.15
CA ASN A 135 -24.90 -0.84 -8.65
C ASN A 135 -25.14 0.48 -9.38
N GLN A 136 -24.06 1.22 -9.71
CA GLN A 136 -24.16 2.43 -10.52
C GLN A 136 -24.76 2.14 -11.90
N ARG A 137 -24.26 1.10 -12.59
CA ARG A 137 -24.79 0.68 -13.90
C ARG A 137 -26.24 0.23 -13.83
N ILE A 138 -26.61 -0.54 -12.80
CA ILE A 138 -28.00 -0.97 -12.58
C ILE A 138 -28.91 0.25 -12.38
N GLY A 139 -28.49 1.22 -11.57
CA GLY A 139 -29.25 2.45 -11.36
C GLY A 139 -29.46 3.25 -12.64
N THR A 140 -28.41 3.45 -13.43
CA THR A 140 -28.50 4.13 -14.73
C THR A 140 -29.40 3.38 -15.72
N ALA A 141 -29.26 2.05 -15.81
CA ALA A 141 -30.09 1.24 -16.69
C ALA A 141 -31.57 1.26 -16.27
N ALA A 142 -31.86 1.19 -14.97
CA ALA A 142 -33.22 1.29 -14.45
C ALA A 142 -33.84 2.65 -14.74
N GLN A 143 -33.09 3.75 -14.58
CA GLN A 143 -33.56 5.09 -14.91
C GLN A 143 -33.90 5.21 -16.40
N PHE A 144 -33.00 4.74 -17.27
CA PHE A 144 -33.23 4.77 -18.72
C PHE A 144 -34.46 3.96 -19.12
N LEU A 145 -34.65 2.78 -18.53
CA LEU A 145 -35.82 1.94 -18.78
C LEU A 145 -37.13 2.61 -18.33
N LEU A 146 -37.12 3.28 -17.18
CA LEU A 146 -38.30 4.01 -16.69
C LEU A 146 -38.64 5.22 -17.57
N GLU A 147 -37.63 5.93 -18.06
CA GLU A 147 -37.84 7.03 -19.00
C GLU A 147 -38.40 6.54 -20.35
N ASP A 148 -37.91 5.41 -20.85
CA ASP A 148 -38.48 4.77 -22.05
C ASP A 148 -39.95 4.35 -21.83
N PHE A 149 -40.27 3.73 -20.70
CA PHE A 149 -41.65 3.37 -20.37
C PHE A 149 -42.57 4.59 -20.23
N LYS A 150 -42.11 5.69 -19.62
CA LYS A 150 -42.89 6.93 -19.55
C LYS A 150 -43.12 7.55 -20.93
N ALA A 151 -42.07 7.58 -21.77
CA ALA A 151 -42.18 8.14 -23.12
C ALA A 151 -43.19 7.39 -23.99
N ASN A 152 -43.34 6.08 -23.77
CA ASN A 152 -44.28 5.22 -24.50
C ASN A 152 -45.63 5.04 -23.79
N ALA A 153 -45.85 5.65 -22.62
CA ALA A 153 -47.11 5.54 -21.88
C ALA A 153 -48.08 6.68 -22.25
N ARG A 154 -49.37 6.36 -22.25
CA ARG A 154 -50.43 7.39 -22.21
C ARG A 154 -50.67 7.77 -20.75
N ILE A 155 -50.21 8.96 -20.36
CA ILE A 155 -50.33 9.50 -19.00
C ILE A 155 -51.37 10.64 -19.02
N GLU A 156 -52.46 10.50 -18.27
CA GLU A 156 -53.49 11.54 -18.12
C GLU A 156 -53.41 12.13 -16.70
N TYR A 157 -53.29 13.46 -16.60
CA TYR A 157 -53.34 14.16 -15.32
C TYR A 157 -54.78 14.65 -15.10
N VAL A 158 -55.45 14.08 -14.11
CA VAL A 158 -56.79 14.54 -13.69
C VAL A 158 -56.58 15.59 -12.60
N ASN A 159 -57.06 16.81 -12.85
CA ASN A 159 -57.08 17.90 -11.87
C ASN A 159 -58.12 17.67 -10.77
#